data_AF-A0A7S3UHK0-F1
#
_entry.id   AF-A0A7S3UHK0-F1
#
_cell.length_a   1.000
_cell.length_b   1.000
_cell.length_c   1.000
_cell.angle_alpha   90.00
_cell.angle_beta   90.00
_cell.angle_gamma   90.00
#
_symmetry.space_group_name_H-M   'P 1'
#
loop_
_entity.id
_entity.type
_entity.pdbx_description
1 polymer ?
#
loop_
_entity_poly.entity_id
_entity_poly.type
_entity_poly.pdbx_seq_one_letter_code
_entity_poly.pdbx_strand_id
1 'polypeptide(L)'
;MQILNNMGERKDRIANPTGYIRAECQRLGGGADREADAKIRRTIGWINKQAGLKEELRYCDVAGPLSQLEAQQGGRVLHNVCEKAAEIRDPAGYIMGAVRRIKGEEKPELDDKVKSTIRWWNTHGGLQQPLDYNSILVPLSQLETRDALYILAG
;
A
#
# COMPACT_ATOMS: atom_id res chain seq x y z
N MET A 1 24.37 -20.40 8.93
CA MET A 1 24.17 -21.81 9.36
C MET A 1 24.04 -21.99 10.88
N GLN A 2 23.51 -21.03 11.66
CA GLN A 2 23.37 -21.20 13.13
C GLN A 2 22.11 -21.97 13.56
N ILE A 3 21.04 -21.93 12.76
CA ILE A 3 19.75 -22.57 13.09
C ILE A 3 19.87 -24.09 13.12
N LEU A 4 20.58 -24.67 12.14
CA LEU A 4 20.79 -26.12 12.05
C LEU A 4 21.73 -26.63 13.16
N ASN A 5 22.73 -25.85 13.56
CA ASN A 5 23.59 -26.18 14.71
C ASN A 5 22.81 -26.19 16.02
N ASN A 6 22.01 -25.15 16.30
CA ASN A 6 21.18 -25.08 17.52
C ASN A 6 20.10 -26.17 17.58
N MET A 7 19.58 -26.60 16.41
CA MET A 7 18.64 -27.73 16.34
C MET A 7 19.34 -29.06 16.62
N GLY A 8 20.56 -29.26 16.12
CA GLY A 8 21.35 -30.46 16.35
C GLY A 8 21.64 -30.73 17.83
N GLU A 9 21.86 -29.67 18.62
CA GLU A 9 22.09 -29.76 20.07
C GLU A 9 20.83 -30.05 20.90
N ARG A 10 19.64 -29.76 20.37
CA ARG A 10 18.35 -29.86 21.09
C ARG A 10 17.39 -30.90 20.52
N LYS A 11 17.84 -31.69 19.55
CA LYS A 11 17.06 -32.68 18.79
C LYS A 11 16.21 -33.62 19.66
N ASP A 12 16.69 -34.00 20.84
CA ASP A 12 16.01 -34.95 21.74
C ASP A 12 14.85 -34.30 22.54
N ARG A 13 14.69 -32.97 22.48
CA ARG A 13 13.65 -32.20 23.17
C ARG A 13 12.68 -31.49 22.23
N ILE A 14 12.86 -31.62 20.92
CA ILE A 14 12.03 -30.95 19.91
C ILE A 14 10.97 -31.93 19.39
N ALA A 15 9.78 -31.86 19.98
CA ALA A 15 8.65 -32.72 19.59
C ALA A 15 8.10 -32.42 18.18
N ASN A 16 8.32 -31.20 17.66
CA ASN A 16 7.93 -30.82 16.30
C ASN A 16 9.03 -29.96 15.64
N PRO A 17 9.93 -30.59 14.85
CA PRO A 17 11.03 -29.91 14.18
C PRO A 17 10.57 -28.82 13.19
N THR A 18 9.46 -29.05 12.48
CA THR A 18 8.88 -28.08 11.55
C THR A 18 8.36 -26.84 12.29
N GLY A 19 7.70 -27.03 13.44
CA GLY A 19 7.26 -25.94 14.31
C GLY A 19 8.42 -25.15 14.90
N TYR A 20 9.49 -25.84 15.30
CA TYR A 20 10.71 -25.22 15.83
C TYR A 20 11.44 -24.37 14.79
N ILE A 21 11.63 -24.88 13.58
CA ILE A 21 12.26 -24.12 12.48
C ILE A 21 11.43 -22.88 12.13
N ARG A 22 10.10 -23.01 12.08
CA ARG A 22 9.20 -21.88 11.80
C ARG A 22 9.26 -20.81 12.89
N ALA A 23 9.27 -21.21 14.16
CA ALA A 23 9.39 -20.32 15.30
C ALA A 23 10.76 -19.64 15.36
N GLU A 24 11.84 -20.36 15.06
CA GLU A 24 13.20 -19.83 15.12
C GLU A 24 13.53 -18.94 13.91
N CYS A 25 12.98 -19.24 12.73
CA CYS A 25 12.98 -18.31 11.58
C CYS A 25 12.17 -17.03 11.89
N GLN A 26 11.03 -17.14 12.57
CA GLN A 26 10.28 -15.97 13.05
C GLN A 26 11.06 -15.19 14.12
N ARG A 27 11.82 -15.88 14.98
CA ARG A 27 12.61 -15.24 16.06
C ARG A 27 13.85 -14.54 15.54
N LEU A 28 14.48 -15.08 14.49
CA LEU A 28 15.67 -14.52 13.85
C LEU A 28 15.34 -13.53 12.70
N GLY A 29 14.13 -13.56 12.14
CA GLY A 29 13.74 -12.73 10.98
C GLY A 29 12.40 -11.98 11.07
N GLY A 30 11.63 -12.11 12.16
CA GLY A 30 10.24 -11.59 12.24
C GLY A 30 9.87 -10.86 13.53
N GLY A 31 10.85 -10.47 14.36
CA GLY A 31 10.62 -9.70 15.58
C GLY A 31 10.46 -8.19 15.36
N ALA A 32 11.01 -7.65 14.27
CA ALA A 32 11.03 -6.21 13.99
C ALA A 32 9.65 -5.66 13.54
N ASP A 33 8.75 -6.52 13.07
CA ASP A 33 7.56 -6.09 12.33
C ASP A 33 6.34 -5.83 13.23
N ARG A 34 6.21 -6.49 14.40
CA ARG A 34 5.02 -6.29 15.27
C ARG A 34 4.91 -4.88 15.82
N GLU A 35 6.04 -4.25 16.13
CA GLU A 35 6.04 -2.90 16.67
C GLU A 35 5.88 -1.83 15.58
N ALA A 36 6.47 -2.06 14.40
CA ALA A 36 6.21 -1.24 13.22
C ALA A 36 4.73 -1.32 12.84
N ASP A 37 4.15 -2.52 12.84
CA ASP A 37 2.75 -2.76 12.54
C ASP A 37 1.80 -2.09 13.54
N ALA A 38 2.10 -2.21 14.84
CA ALA A 38 1.35 -1.54 15.89
C ALA A 38 1.41 0.00 15.77
N LYS A 39 2.58 0.54 15.37
CA LYS A 39 2.73 1.98 15.10
C LYS A 39 1.90 2.41 13.90
N ILE A 40 1.95 1.67 12.78
CA ILE A 40 1.15 1.96 11.59
C ILE A 40 -0.35 1.97 11.94
N ARG A 41 -0.85 0.97 12.67
CA ARG A 41 -2.26 0.92 13.12
C ARG A 41 -2.67 2.13 13.96
N ARG A 42 -1.83 2.51 14.93
CA ARG A 42 -2.09 3.69 15.78
C ARG A 42 -2.11 4.98 14.97
N THR A 43 -1.15 5.14 14.07
CA THR A 43 -1.05 6.33 13.20
C THR A 43 -2.26 6.42 12.28
N ILE A 44 -2.67 5.33 11.62
CA ILE A 44 -3.88 5.31 10.78
C ILE A 44 -5.12 5.70 11.60
N GLY A 45 -5.28 5.10 12.78
CA GLY A 45 -6.40 5.43 13.67
C GLY A 45 -6.41 6.89 14.13
N TRP A 46 -5.23 7.51 14.31
CA TRP A 46 -5.11 8.93 14.61
C TRP A 46 -5.45 9.80 13.38
N ILE A 47 -4.92 9.47 12.20
CA ILE A 47 -5.16 10.21 10.95
C ILE A 47 -6.66 10.22 10.62
N ASN A 48 -7.34 9.07 10.70
CA ASN A 48 -8.79 8.98 10.47
C ASN A 48 -9.60 9.85 11.44
N LYS A 49 -9.10 10.08 12.65
CA LYS A 49 -9.80 10.86 13.69
C LYS A 49 -9.44 12.34 13.69
N GLN A 50 -8.25 12.72 13.24
CA GLN A 50 -7.68 14.06 13.50
C GLN A 50 -7.22 14.77 12.24
N ALA A 51 -6.83 14.06 11.19
CA ALA A 51 -6.24 14.69 10.01
C ALA A 51 -7.29 15.27 9.04
N GLY A 52 -8.58 14.93 9.21
CA GLY A 52 -9.64 15.44 8.34
C GLY A 52 -9.60 14.84 6.94
N LEU A 53 -9.28 13.54 6.83
CA LEU A 53 -9.36 12.82 5.56
C LEU A 53 -10.79 12.85 5.02
N LYS A 54 -10.91 12.96 3.69
CA LYS A 54 -12.19 12.87 2.99
C LYS A 54 -12.76 11.45 2.97
N GLU A 55 -11.90 10.46 3.09
CA GLU A 55 -12.25 9.04 3.13
C GLU A 55 -11.47 8.33 4.24
N GLU A 56 -12.09 7.33 4.86
CA GLU A 56 -11.45 6.58 5.94
C GLU A 56 -10.35 5.67 5.40
N LEU A 57 -9.15 5.78 5.96
CA LEU A 57 -8.04 4.90 5.61
C LEU A 57 -8.14 3.57 6.36
N ARG A 58 -8.37 2.47 5.63
CA ARG A 58 -8.40 1.13 6.22
C ARG A 58 -7.00 0.55 6.30
N TYR A 59 -6.63 0.06 7.47
CA TYR A 59 -5.32 -0.55 7.69
C TYR A 59 -5.06 -1.73 6.73
N CYS A 60 -6.04 -2.58 6.45
CA CYS A 60 -5.86 -3.74 5.56
C CYS A 60 -5.41 -3.35 4.14
N ASP A 61 -5.82 -2.18 3.65
CA ASP A 61 -5.54 -1.74 2.28
C ASP A 61 -4.10 -1.20 2.12
N VAL A 62 -3.49 -0.75 3.22
CA VAL A 62 -2.16 -0.12 3.21
C VAL A 62 -1.10 -0.85 4.01
N ALA A 63 -1.47 -1.81 4.86
CA ALA A 63 -0.53 -2.58 5.68
C ALA A 63 0.48 -3.35 4.82
N GLY A 64 0.01 -4.07 3.80
CA GLY A 64 0.87 -4.84 2.90
C GLY A 64 1.87 -3.97 2.13
N PRO A 65 1.45 -2.88 1.48
CA PRO A 65 2.38 -1.94 0.85
C PRO A 65 3.36 -1.28 1.84
N LEU A 66 2.88 -0.86 3.02
CA LEU A 66 3.74 -0.19 4.02
C LEU A 66 4.74 -1.14 4.68
N SER A 67 4.39 -2.42 4.85
CA SER A 67 5.31 -3.43 5.41
C SER A 67 6.48 -3.76 4.47
N GLN A 68 6.40 -3.35 3.20
CA GLN A 68 7.49 -3.47 2.25
C GLN A 68 8.52 -2.33 2.35
N LEU A 69 8.24 -1.30 3.15
CA LEU A 69 9.13 -0.17 3.36
C LEU A 69 9.88 -0.30 4.69
N GLU A 70 11.03 0.36 4.79
CA GLU A 70 11.65 0.56 6.10
C GLU A 70 10.78 1.46 6.99
N ALA A 71 10.82 1.25 8.31
CA ALA A 71 9.97 1.96 9.26
C ALA A 71 10.06 3.50 9.13
N GLN A 72 11.24 4.07 8.83
CA GLN A 72 11.38 5.50 8.59
C GLN A 72 10.67 5.97 7.33
N GLN A 73 10.75 5.19 6.24
CA GLN A 73 10.09 5.49 4.98
C GLN A 73 8.56 5.39 5.12
N GLY A 74 8.06 4.34 5.76
CA GLY A 74 6.64 4.18 6.07
C GLY A 74 6.10 5.32 6.93
N GLY A 75 6.85 5.72 7.97
CA GLY A 75 6.52 6.87 8.80
C GLY A 75 6.45 8.19 8.00
N ARG A 76 7.40 8.42 7.09
CA ARG A 76 7.40 9.61 6.21
C ARG A 76 6.21 9.64 5.27
N VAL A 77 5.79 8.50 4.72
CA VAL A 77 4.58 8.40 3.89
C VAL A 77 3.35 8.78 4.69
N LEU A 78 3.17 8.23 5.89
CA LEU A 78 2.04 8.54 6.77
C LEU A 78 2.03 10.00 7.23
N HIS A 79 3.20 10.59 7.47
CA HIS A 79 3.33 12.02 7.79
C HIS A 79 2.84 12.90 6.63
N ASN A 80 3.26 12.61 5.39
CA ASN A 80 2.79 13.35 4.21
C ASN A 80 1.28 13.23 4.01
N VAL A 81 0.68 12.08 4.34
CA VAL A 81 -0.78 11.89 4.29
C VAL A 81 -1.46 12.79 5.32
N CYS A 82 -0.90 12.90 6.52
CA CYS A 82 -1.41 13.80 7.55
C CYS A 82 -1.35 15.27 7.12
N GLU A 83 -0.21 15.73 6.59
CA GLU A 83 -0.04 17.12 6.16
C GLU A 83 -1.00 17.50 5.03
N LYS A 84 -1.29 16.56 4.13
CA LYS A 84 -2.12 16.78 2.94
C LYS A 84 -3.52 16.19 3.08
N ALA A 85 -3.94 15.82 4.29
CA ALA A 85 -5.15 15.03 4.50
C ALA A 85 -6.41 15.70 3.95
N ALA A 86 -6.53 17.02 4.06
CA ALA A 86 -7.66 17.79 3.51
C ALA A 86 -7.64 17.88 1.96
N GLU A 87 -6.47 17.77 1.35
CA GLU A 87 -6.28 17.82 -0.11
C GLU A 87 -6.46 16.45 -0.74
N ILE A 88 -6.07 15.39 -0.03
CA ILE A 88 -6.11 14.01 -0.51
C ILE A 88 -7.58 13.52 -0.54
N ARG A 89 -8.04 13.17 -1.74
CA ARG A 89 -9.36 12.53 -1.96
C ARG A 89 -9.34 11.05 -1.64
N ASP A 90 -8.32 10.32 -2.13
CA ASP A 90 -8.11 8.89 -1.89
C ASP A 90 -6.80 8.67 -1.10
N PRO A 91 -6.89 8.52 0.24
CA PRO A 91 -5.73 8.31 1.11
C PRO A 91 -5.02 6.99 0.86
N ALA A 92 -5.76 5.93 0.52
CA ALA A 92 -5.20 4.61 0.27
C ALA A 92 -4.38 4.63 -1.04
N GLY A 93 -4.95 5.21 -2.10
CA GLY A 93 -4.28 5.43 -3.38
C GLY A 93 -3.03 6.29 -3.26
N TYR A 94 -3.08 7.34 -2.44
CA TYR A 94 -1.90 8.17 -2.17
C TYR A 94 -0.75 7.37 -1.54
N ILE A 95 -1.05 6.55 -0.52
CA ILE A 95 -0.06 5.71 0.16
C ILE A 95 0.53 4.68 -0.80
N MET A 96 -0.30 3.96 -1.56
CA MET A 96 0.17 3.00 -2.56
C MET A 96 1.09 3.66 -3.59
N GLY A 97 0.71 4.84 -4.09
CA GLY A 97 1.53 5.60 -5.02
C GLY A 97 2.86 6.07 -4.40
N ALA A 98 2.86 6.47 -3.13
CA ALA A 98 4.07 6.87 -2.43
C ALA A 98 5.02 5.68 -2.19
N VAL A 99 4.48 4.53 -1.79
CA VAL A 99 5.24 3.28 -1.62
C VAL A 99 5.91 2.87 -2.93
N ARG A 100 5.16 2.86 -4.04
CA ARG A 100 5.70 2.52 -5.37
C ARG A 100 6.86 3.42 -5.77
N ARG A 101 6.72 4.74 -5.58
CA ARG A 101 7.81 5.71 -5.85
C ARG A 101 9.07 5.43 -5.03
N ILE A 102 8.92 5.09 -3.75
CA ILE A 102 10.06 4.79 -2.87
C ILE A 102 10.75 3.49 -3.32
N LYS A 103 9.98 2.51 -3.77
CA LYS A 103 10.50 1.23 -4.28
C LYS A 103 11.08 1.32 -5.70
N GLY A 104 11.01 2.50 -6.34
CA GLY A 104 11.43 2.67 -7.73
C GLY A 104 10.53 1.95 -8.74
N GLU A 105 9.32 1.56 -8.34
CA GLU A 105 8.34 0.97 -9.23
C GLU A 105 7.75 2.07 -10.11
N GLU A 106 7.97 1.96 -11.42
CA GLU A 106 7.46 2.91 -12.39
C GLU A 106 5.93 2.91 -12.35
N LYS A 107 5.32 4.11 -12.41
CA LYS A 107 3.85 4.18 -12.45
C LYS A 107 3.39 3.45 -13.71
N PRO A 108 2.40 2.54 -13.63
CA PRO A 108 1.86 1.94 -14.83
C PRO A 108 1.36 3.05 -15.75
N GLU A 109 1.88 3.06 -16.97
CA GLU A 109 1.59 4.09 -17.94
C GLU A 109 0.24 3.78 -18.61
N LEU A 110 -0.69 4.73 -18.55
CA LEU A 110 -1.91 4.67 -19.35
C LEU A 110 -1.62 5.14 -20.77
N ASP A 111 -2.34 4.58 -21.73
CA ASP A 111 -2.35 5.06 -23.11
C ASP A 111 -2.78 6.55 -23.16
N ASP A 112 -2.14 7.34 -24.01
CA ASP A 112 -2.40 8.78 -24.12
C ASP A 112 -3.84 9.11 -24.53
N LYS A 113 -4.51 8.21 -25.26
CA LYS A 113 -5.95 8.36 -25.57
C LYS A 113 -6.79 8.23 -24.31
N VAL A 114 -6.49 7.25 -23.45
CA VAL A 114 -7.19 7.06 -22.17
C VAL A 114 -7.00 8.28 -21.28
N LYS A 115 -5.75 8.79 -21.16
CA LYS A 115 -5.44 10.03 -20.42
C LYS A 115 -6.24 11.23 -20.95
N SER A 116 -6.28 11.39 -22.28
CA SER A 116 -6.99 12.50 -22.93
C SER A 116 -8.50 12.43 -22.71
N THR A 117 -9.09 11.23 -22.76
CA THR A 117 -10.51 11.00 -22.48
C THR A 117 -10.86 11.31 -21.03
N ILE A 118 -10.05 10.87 -20.06
CA ILE A 118 -10.24 11.21 -18.64
C ILE A 118 -10.19 12.74 -18.45
N ARG A 119 -9.23 13.41 -19.10
CA ARG A 119 -9.10 14.87 -19.05
C ARG A 119 -10.31 15.58 -19.63
N TRP A 120 -10.84 15.08 -20.75
CA TRP A 120 -12.04 15.61 -21.37
C TRP A 120 -13.24 15.48 -20.43
N TRP A 121 -13.47 14.31 -19.83
CA TRP A 121 -14.56 14.10 -18.86
C TRP A 121 -14.45 15.01 -17.63
N ASN A 122 -13.24 15.19 -17.10
CA ASN A 122 -12.98 16.07 -15.97
C ASN A 122 -13.17 17.56 -16.30
N THR A 123 -13.13 17.95 -17.58
CA THR A 123 -13.21 19.35 -18.02
C THR A 123 -14.57 19.69 -18.61
N HIS A 124 -15.16 18.78 -19.39
CA HIS A 124 -16.33 19.01 -20.24
C HIS A 124 -17.46 18.00 -20.03
N GLY A 125 -17.21 16.91 -19.29
CA GLY A 125 -18.16 15.81 -19.16
C GLY A 125 -19.31 16.05 -18.18
N GLY A 126 -19.33 17.17 -17.46
CA GLY A 126 -20.42 17.50 -16.52
C GLY A 126 -20.57 16.54 -15.34
N LEU A 127 -19.50 15.82 -14.97
CA LEU A 127 -19.51 14.89 -13.85
C LEU A 127 -19.77 15.63 -12.53
N GLN A 128 -20.58 15.04 -11.64
CA GLN A 128 -20.82 15.60 -10.31
C GLN A 128 -19.52 15.72 -9.49
N GLN A 129 -18.56 14.84 -9.77
CA GLN A 129 -17.21 14.89 -9.23
C GLN A 129 -16.21 14.46 -10.30
N PRO A 130 -15.01 15.06 -10.34
CA PRO A 130 -13.98 14.66 -11.28
C PRO A 130 -13.48 13.24 -10.98
N LEU A 131 -13.15 12.51 -12.05
CA LEU A 131 -12.48 11.22 -12.01
C LEU A 131 -11.09 11.39 -11.40
N ASP A 132 -10.82 10.67 -10.30
CA ASP A 132 -9.50 10.66 -9.69
C ASP A 132 -8.56 9.73 -10.44
N TYR A 133 -7.56 10.32 -11.08
CA TYR A 133 -6.57 9.62 -11.88
C TYR A 133 -5.84 8.53 -11.08
N ASN A 134 -5.56 8.73 -9.79
CA ASN A 134 -4.78 7.75 -9.02
C ASN A 134 -5.59 6.49 -8.67
N SER A 135 -6.87 6.66 -8.32
CA SER A 135 -7.77 5.53 -8.04
C SER A 135 -8.02 4.64 -9.26
N ILE A 136 -8.17 5.24 -10.45
CA ILE A 136 -8.49 4.50 -11.70
C ILE A 136 -7.25 4.08 -12.49
N LEU A 137 -6.06 4.57 -12.14
CA LEU A 137 -4.81 4.26 -12.84
C LEU A 137 -4.57 2.74 -12.93
N VAL A 138 -4.60 2.07 -11.78
CA VAL A 138 -4.24 0.65 -11.68
C VAL A 138 -5.28 -0.21 -12.40
N PRO A 139 -6.59 -0.06 -12.16
CA PRO A 139 -7.61 -0.80 -12.91
C PRO A 139 -7.52 -0.58 -14.42
N LEU A 140 -7.40 0.68 -14.87
CA LEU A 140 -7.36 0.99 -16.30
C LEU A 140 -6.08 0.50 -16.97
N SER A 141 -4.94 0.46 -16.25
CA SER A 141 -3.67 -0.04 -16.79
C SER A 141 -3.66 -1.55 -16.99
N GLN A 142 -4.56 -2.29 -16.35
CA GLN A 142 -4.70 -3.73 -16.51
C GLN A 142 -5.61 -4.12 -17.67
N LEU A 143 -6.31 -3.14 -18.27
CA LEU A 143 -7.21 -3.34 -19.40
C LEU A 143 -6.53 -2.97 -20.71
N GLU A 144 -6.97 -3.56 -21.81
CA GLU A 144 -6.59 -3.07 -23.13
C GLU A 144 -7.18 -1.67 -23.36
N THR A 145 -6.45 -0.84 -24.12
CA THR A 145 -6.87 0.53 -24.46
C THR A 145 -8.31 0.59 -24.99
N ARG A 146 -8.74 -0.42 -25.76
CA ARG A 146 -10.11 -0.47 -26.31
C ARG A 146 -11.16 -0.64 -25.21
N ASP A 147 -10.93 -1.54 -24.25
CA ASP A 147 -11.87 -1.83 -23.18
C ASP A 147 -11.90 -0.69 -22.15
N ALA A 148 -10.72 -0.11 -21.85
CA ALA A 148 -10.62 1.10 -21.04
C ALA A 148 -11.40 2.27 -21.66
N LEU A 149 -11.29 2.48 -22.97
CA LEU A 149 -12.06 3.52 -23.69
C LEU A 149 -13.55 3.19 -23.75
N TYR A 150 -13.93 1.92 -23.90
CA TYR A 150 -15.34 1.51 -23.89
C TYR A 150 -16.00 1.85 -22.54
N ILE A 151 -15.33 1.53 -21.43
CA ILE A 151 -15.80 1.85 -20.07
C ILE A 151 -15.91 3.38 -19.85
N LEU A 152 -14.97 4.14 -20.39
CA LEU A 152 -14.94 5.60 -20.24
C LEU A 152 -15.87 6.35 -21.21
N ALA A 153 -16.20 5.75 -22.37
CA ALA A 153 -17.07 6.38 -23.37
C ALA A 153 -18.55 6.10 -23.13
N GLY A 154 -18.89 4.97 -22.48
CA GLY A 154 -20.28 4.53 -22.29
C GLY A 154 -20.86 3.92 -23.56
#